data_AF-A0A6P4ZDF7-F1
#
_entry.id   AF-A0A6P4ZDF7-F1
#
_cell.length_a   1.000
_cell.length_b   1.000
_cell.length_c   1.000
_cell.angle_alpha   90.00
_cell.angle_beta   90.00
_cell.angle_gamma   90.00
#
_symmetry.space_group_name_H-M   'P 1'
#
loop_
_entity.id
_entity.type
_entity.pdbx_description
1 polymer ?
#
loop_
_entity_poly.entity_id
_entity_poly.type
_entity_poly.pdbx_seq_one_letter_code
_entity_poly.pdbx_strand_id
1 'polypeptide(L)'
;MDDQSSWVWSPIARVYNPLRAGSIDGTDLDPHDRAVIRAMDAKYRPNKQVKGDPRCTLFVSNLNPKTTEDSLEKVFSKFGDIVRIRLVRDIVTGYSKRYAFIEYTDEKSMWHAHRKAYKMELEQYEVFVDVENSRTLKGWIPRRLGGGLGGSKESGQLRFGGRARPFRKPITVHTEGRVKRLNEEPEDNRDPYERMREEKERRGYERGRDRSREYERYRDRHGDRDRYMDKERDRGMDRSANDDRVRGRDRDRGRDRDRDRDRNKDRDRDRERYSEKGKKRDRNKSEERDGENKAQ
;
A
#
# COMPACT_ATOMS: atom_id res chain seq x y z
N MET A 1 11.75 -38.65 -11.71
CA MET A 1 12.50 -37.62 -12.44
C MET A 1 11.50 -36.53 -12.75
N ASP A 2 11.23 -35.68 -11.76
CA ASP A 2 10.32 -34.56 -11.93
C ASP A 2 11.08 -33.44 -12.64
N ASP A 3 10.62 -33.16 -13.85
CA ASP A 3 11.05 -32.10 -14.74
C ASP A 3 11.20 -30.79 -13.95
N GLN A 4 12.45 -30.40 -13.67
CA GLN A 4 12.81 -29.07 -13.22
C GLN A 4 12.62 -28.10 -14.40
N SER A 5 11.37 -27.98 -14.87
CA SER A 5 11.00 -26.94 -15.82
C SER A 5 11.30 -25.63 -15.10
N SER A 6 12.28 -24.89 -15.61
CA SER A 6 12.66 -23.58 -15.10
C SER A 6 11.40 -22.76 -14.88
N TRP A 7 11.15 -22.42 -13.61
CA TRP A 7 9.89 -21.78 -13.25
C TRP A 7 9.89 -20.36 -13.83
N VAL A 8 9.34 -20.19 -15.04
CA VAL A 8 9.25 -18.89 -15.69
C VAL A 8 8.21 -18.06 -14.94
N TRP A 9 8.69 -17.01 -14.27
CA TRP A 9 7.83 -16.08 -13.57
C TRP A 9 6.80 -15.47 -14.51
N SER A 10 5.55 -15.41 -14.04
CA SER A 10 4.43 -14.76 -14.73
C SER A 10 3.63 -13.95 -13.73
N PRO A 11 3.18 -12.72 -14.10
CA PRO A 11 2.32 -11.92 -13.24
C PRO A 11 0.93 -12.56 -13.04
N ILE A 12 0.49 -13.40 -13.97
CA ILE A 12 -0.79 -14.12 -13.93
C ILE A 12 -0.52 -15.61 -13.70
N ALA A 13 -1.30 -16.21 -12.81
CA ALA A 13 -1.22 -17.63 -12.49
C ALA A 13 -1.63 -18.49 -13.69
N ARG A 14 -0.74 -19.39 -14.14
CA ARG A 14 -1.05 -20.42 -15.15
C ARG A 14 -1.73 -21.64 -14.54
N VAL A 15 -1.47 -21.89 -13.26
CA VAL A 15 -2.08 -22.93 -12.42
C VAL A 15 -2.40 -22.28 -11.08
N TYR A 16 -3.59 -22.52 -10.56
CA TYR A 16 -4.00 -22.01 -9.27
C TYR A 16 -3.40 -22.88 -8.16
N ASN A 17 -2.61 -22.25 -7.30
CA ASN A 17 -2.13 -22.83 -6.06
C ASN A 17 -2.56 -21.89 -4.92
N PRO A 18 -3.35 -22.36 -3.93
CA PRO A 18 -3.85 -21.51 -2.87
C PRO A 18 -2.77 -20.80 -2.05
N LEU A 19 -1.67 -21.49 -1.74
CA LEU A 19 -0.55 -20.94 -0.98
C LEU A 19 0.11 -19.79 -1.76
N ARG A 20 0.40 -20.05 -3.03
CA ARG A 20 1.03 -19.05 -3.90
C ARG A 20 0.11 -17.87 -4.15
N ALA A 21 -1.19 -18.12 -4.32
CA ALA A 21 -2.20 -17.06 -4.44
C ALA A 21 -2.35 -16.24 -3.16
N GLY A 22 -1.98 -16.75 -1.98
CA GLY A 22 -1.89 -15.95 -0.76
C GLY A 22 -0.71 -14.99 -0.79
N SER A 23 0.40 -15.39 -1.40
CA SER A 23 1.65 -14.63 -1.42
C SER A 23 1.69 -13.56 -2.51
N ILE A 24 2.25 -12.39 -2.20
CA ILE A 24 2.35 -11.27 -3.15
C ILE A 24 3.27 -11.56 -4.34
N ASP A 25 4.35 -12.30 -4.12
CA ASP A 25 5.33 -12.73 -5.12
C ASP A 25 5.22 -14.23 -5.45
N GLY A 26 4.36 -14.94 -4.73
CA GLY A 26 4.09 -16.36 -4.97
C GLY A 26 5.15 -17.28 -4.38
N THR A 27 5.94 -16.81 -3.41
CA THR A 27 7.09 -17.51 -2.82
C THR A 27 6.87 -18.02 -1.39
N ASP A 28 5.76 -17.66 -0.73
CA ASP A 28 5.46 -18.16 0.63
C ASP A 28 5.53 -19.69 0.68
N LEU A 29 6.17 -20.21 1.72
CA LEU A 29 6.28 -21.64 1.99
C LEU A 29 5.17 -22.14 2.93
N ASP A 30 4.67 -21.26 3.80
CA ASP A 30 3.68 -21.59 4.81
C ASP A 30 2.42 -20.74 4.67
N PRO A 31 1.23 -21.32 4.89
CA PRO A 31 -0.02 -20.59 4.81
C PRO A 31 -0.13 -19.59 5.97
N HIS A 32 -0.18 -18.30 5.64
CA HIS A 32 -0.24 -17.23 6.63
C HIS A 32 -1.66 -16.86 7.09
N ASP A 33 -2.71 -17.34 6.41
CA ASP A 33 -4.11 -17.08 6.79
C ASP A 33 -4.99 -18.34 6.78
N ARG A 34 -6.05 -18.33 7.61
CA ARG A 34 -7.00 -19.46 7.74
C ARG A 34 -7.73 -19.77 6.43
N ALA A 35 -7.93 -18.78 5.57
CA ALA A 35 -8.61 -18.98 4.29
C ALA A 35 -7.69 -19.71 3.28
N VAL A 36 -6.38 -19.49 3.30
CA VAL A 36 -5.40 -20.25 2.51
C VAL A 36 -5.42 -21.70 2.95
N ILE A 37 -5.39 -21.98 4.27
CA ILE A 37 -5.49 -23.35 4.82
C ILE A 37 -6.76 -24.03 4.30
N ARG A 38 -7.93 -23.39 4.48
CA ARG A 38 -9.20 -23.92 3.95
C ARG A 38 -9.17 -24.19 2.45
N ALA A 39 -8.49 -23.35 1.68
CA ALA A 39 -8.39 -23.51 0.24
C ALA A 39 -7.45 -24.64 -0.18
N MET A 40 -6.40 -24.91 0.60
CA MET A 40 -5.50 -26.05 0.39
C MET A 40 -6.23 -27.37 0.65
N ASP A 41 -7.06 -27.43 1.69
CA ASP A 41 -7.83 -28.63 2.05
C ASP A 41 -9.10 -28.79 1.19
N ALA A 42 -9.51 -27.74 0.46
CA ALA A 42 -10.73 -27.74 -0.32
C ALA A 42 -10.60 -28.56 -1.62
N LYS A 43 -11.56 -29.46 -1.84
CA LYS A 43 -11.76 -30.12 -3.13
C LYS A 43 -12.88 -29.44 -3.91
N TYR A 44 -12.53 -28.57 -4.84
CA TYR A 44 -13.50 -27.95 -5.74
C TYR A 44 -13.64 -28.73 -7.05
N ARG A 45 -14.89 -29.03 -7.43
CA ARG A 45 -15.24 -29.54 -8.75
C ARG A 45 -16.22 -28.57 -9.40
N PRO A 46 -15.88 -28.00 -10.58
CA PRO A 46 -16.82 -27.16 -11.32
C PRO A 46 -18.11 -27.90 -11.63
N ASN A 47 -19.22 -27.17 -11.73
CA ASN A 47 -20.50 -27.79 -12.06
C ASN A 47 -20.47 -28.33 -13.50
N LYS A 48 -20.61 -29.65 -13.65
CA LYS A 48 -20.61 -30.35 -14.95
C LYS A 48 -21.79 -29.99 -15.85
N GLN A 49 -22.88 -29.46 -15.29
CA GLN A 49 -24.08 -29.07 -16.06
C GLN A 49 -23.88 -27.76 -16.83
N VAL A 50 -22.79 -27.03 -16.62
CA VAL A 50 -22.49 -25.81 -17.35
C VAL A 50 -22.05 -26.18 -18.77
N LYS A 51 -22.97 -26.04 -19.72
CA LYS A 51 -22.74 -26.15 -21.16
C LYS A 51 -21.98 -24.92 -21.68
N GLY A 52 -21.31 -25.08 -22.83
CA GLY A 52 -20.61 -24.02 -23.53
C GLY A 52 -19.09 -24.08 -23.40
N ASP A 53 -18.37 -23.40 -24.30
CA ASP A 53 -16.91 -23.37 -24.30
C ASP A 53 -16.39 -22.38 -23.22
N PRO A 54 -15.65 -22.85 -22.21
CA PRO A 54 -15.08 -21.97 -21.20
C PRO A 54 -14.05 -20.97 -21.75
N ARG A 55 -13.43 -21.23 -22.92
CA ARG A 55 -12.53 -20.27 -23.59
C ARG A 55 -13.28 -19.14 -24.27
N CYS A 56 -14.52 -19.36 -24.68
CA CYS A 56 -15.38 -18.32 -25.23
C CYS A 56 -16.22 -17.62 -24.14
N THR A 57 -16.04 -17.99 -22.87
CA THR A 57 -16.83 -17.47 -21.76
C THR A 57 -16.09 -16.36 -20.99
N LEU A 58 -16.67 -15.17 -21.00
CA LEU A 58 -16.24 -14.01 -20.23
C LEU A 58 -16.87 -14.01 -18.83
N PHE A 59 -16.07 -13.72 -17.81
CA PHE A 59 -16.54 -13.44 -16.46
C PHE A 59 -16.66 -11.93 -16.24
N VAL A 60 -17.83 -11.48 -15.81
CA VAL A 60 -18.10 -10.07 -15.49
C VAL A 60 -18.58 -9.98 -14.05
N SER A 61 -18.04 -9.07 -13.25
CA SER A 61 -18.42 -8.87 -11.85
C SER A 61 -18.41 -7.40 -11.45
N ASN A 62 -18.78 -7.12 -10.21
CA ASN A 62 -19.05 -5.77 -9.70
C ASN A 62 -20.20 -5.06 -10.45
N LEU A 63 -21.18 -5.84 -10.91
CA LEU A 63 -22.37 -5.30 -11.57
C LEU A 63 -23.24 -4.49 -10.59
N ASN A 64 -24.07 -3.59 -11.12
CA ASN A 64 -25.09 -2.94 -10.31
C ASN A 64 -26.10 -4.02 -9.84
N PRO A 65 -26.59 -3.98 -8.59
CA PRO A 65 -27.63 -4.91 -8.12
C PRO A 65 -28.89 -4.96 -9.01
N LYS A 66 -29.18 -3.88 -9.74
CA LYS A 66 -30.31 -3.75 -10.66
C LYS A 66 -30.02 -4.17 -12.11
N THR A 67 -28.76 -4.46 -12.44
CA THR A 67 -28.38 -4.88 -13.80
C THR A 67 -29.11 -6.17 -14.19
N THR A 68 -29.71 -6.17 -15.37
CA THR A 68 -30.38 -7.33 -15.96
C THR A 68 -29.55 -7.97 -17.07
N GLU A 69 -29.93 -9.18 -17.45
CA GLU A 69 -29.39 -9.90 -18.60
C GLU A 69 -29.49 -9.05 -19.88
N ASP A 70 -30.61 -8.38 -20.11
CA ASP A 70 -30.81 -7.50 -21.28
C ASP A 70 -29.87 -6.28 -21.30
N SER A 71 -29.60 -5.66 -20.13
CA SER A 71 -28.63 -4.57 -20.02
C SER A 71 -27.23 -5.06 -20.41
N LEU A 72 -26.85 -6.27 -19.97
CA LEU A 72 -25.58 -6.88 -20.34
C LEU A 72 -25.53 -7.17 -21.83
N GLU A 73 -26.58 -7.73 -22.41
CA GLU A 73 -26.64 -8.04 -23.83
C GLU A 73 -26.45 -6.79 -24.70
N LYS A 74 -27.16 -5.69 -24.41
CA LYS A 74 -27.06 -4.42 -25.13
C LYS A 74 -25.65 -3.82 -25.12
N VAL A 75 -24.90 -4.02 -24.04
CA VAL A 75 -23.55 -3.45 -23.89
C VAL A 75 -22.49 -4.38 -24.45
N PHE A 76 -22.58 -5.68 -24.17
CA PHE A 76 -21.57 -6.66 -24.52
C PHE A 76 -21.69 -7.21 -25.94
N SER A 77 -22.85 -7.08 -26.59
CA SER A 77 -23.04 -7.41 -28.03
C SER A 77 -22.14 -6.57 -28.94
N LYS A 78 -21.72 -5.38 -28.50
CA LYS A 78 -20.81 -4.50 -29.26
C LYS A 78 -19.43 -5.11 -29.51
N PHE A 79 -19.04 -6.12 -28.73
CA PHE A 79 -17.74 -6.77 -28.86
C PHE A 79 -17.78 -8.02 -29.76
N GLY A 80 -18.97 -8.55 -30.02
CA GLY A 80 -19.21 -9.71 -30.88
C GLY A 80 -20.52 -10.43 -30.52
N ASP A 81 -20.84 -11.47 -31.28
CA ASP A 81 -22.08 -12.22 -31.12
C ASP A 81 -22.08 -13.06 -29.85
N ILE A 82 -23.17 -12.94 -29.10
CA ILE A 82 -23.37 -13.60 -27.81
C ILE A 82 -24.22 -14.85 -28.02
N VAL A 83 -23.74 -15.99 -27.54
CA VAL A 83 -24.48 -17.26 -27.53
C VAL A 83 -25.37 -17.35 -26.29
N ARG A 84 -24.85 -16.93 -25.14
CA ARG A 84 -25.53 -17.11 -23.87
C ARG A 84 -25.07 -16.12 -22.81
N ILE A 85 -26.03 -15.58 -22.05
CA ILE A 85 -25.77 -14.80 -20.84
C ILE A 85 -26.32 -15.54 -19.64
N ARG A 86 -25.55 -15.58 -18.56
CA ARG A 86 -25.98 -16.13 -17.27
C ARG A 86 -25.61 -15.17 -16.15
N LEU A 87 -26.55 -14.32 -15.75
CA LEU A 87 -26.44 -13.54 -14.53
C LEU A 87 -26.70 -14.44 -13.33
N VAL A 88 -25.78 -14.46 -12.36
CA VAL A 88 -25.92 -15.33 -11.20
C VAL A 88 -26.71 -14.63 -10.11
N ARG A 89 -27.81 -15.26 -9.71
CA ARG A 89 -28.69 -14.82 -8.64
C ARG A 89 -28.61 -15.78 -7.46
N ASP A 90 -28.96 -15.29 -6.29
CA ASP A 90 -29.15 -16.14 -5.12
C ASP A 90 -30.42 -16.96 -5.27
N ILE A 91 -30.33 -18.27 -5.00
CA ILE A 91 -31.43 -19.21 -5.22
C ILE A 91 -32.57 -19.03 -4.23
N VAL A 92 -32.31 -18.45 -3.05
CA VAL A 92 -33.31 -18.26 -2.00
C VAL A 92 -33.96 -16.89 -2.14
N THR A 93 -33.15 -15.83 -2.25
CA THR A 93 -33.65 -14.45 -2.26
C THR A 93 -33.96 -13.91 -3.66
N GLY A 94 -33.47 -14.57 -4.72
CA GLY A 94 -33.58 -14.08 -6.10
C GLY A 94 -32.69 -12.88 -6.44
N TYR A 95 -31.99 -12.30 -5.44
CA TYR A 95 -31.15 -11.13 -5.64
C TYR A 95 -29.91 -11.45 -6.47
N SER A 96 -29.49 -10.48 -7.28
CA SER A 96 -28.27 -10.58 -8.08
C SER A 96 -27.05 -10.72 -7.18
N LYS A 97 -26.21 -11.73 -7.44
CA LYS A 97 -24.87 -11.83 -6.83
C LYS A 97 -23.85 -10.88 -7.47
N ARG A 98 -24.31 -10.04 -8.41
CA ARG A 98 -23.54 -8.96 -9.04
C ARG A 98 -22.38 -9.48 -9.91
N TYR A 99 -22.54 -10.67 -10.47
CA TYR A 99 -21.64 -11.22 -11.47
C TYR A 99 -22.39 -12.09 -12.49
N ALA A 100 -21.88 -12.14 -13.71
CA ALA A 100 -22.44 -12.86 -14.83
C ALA A 100 -21.35 -13.58 -15.64
N PHE A 101 -21.78 -14.57 -16.41
CA PHE A 101 -20.97 -15.22 -17.43
C PHE A 101 -21.58 -14.94 -18.80
N ILE A 102 -20.76 -14.53 -19.76
CA ILE A 102 -21.19 -14.20 -21.12
C ILE A 102 -20.38 -15.08 -22.07
N GLU A 103 -21.07 -15.99 -22.75
CA GLU A 103 -20.48 -16.85 -23.77
C GLU A 103 -20.64 -16.20 -25.13
N TYR A 104 -19.51 -15.98 -25.81
CA TYR A 104 -19.47 -15.51 -27.19
C TYR A 104 -19.41 -16.67 -28.18
N THR A 105 -19.76 -16.42 -29.43
CA THR A 105 -19.59 -17.39 -30.51
C THR A 105 -18.10 -17.68 -30.75
N ASP A 106 -17.28 -16.63 -30.75
CA ASP A 106 -15.84 -16.73 -31.03
C ASP A 106 -14.97 -16.36 -29.83
N GLU A 107 -13.86 -17.08 -29.66
CA GLU A 107 -12.83 -16.76 -28.66
C GLU A 107 -12.24 -15.36 -28.90
N LYS A 108 -12.13 -14.92 -30.17
CA LYS A 108 -11.63 -13.59 -30.53
C LYS A 108 -12.50 -12.47 -29.96
N SER A 109 -13.83 -12.64 -30.03
CA SER A 109 -14.80 -11.69 -29.48
C SER A 109 -14.74 -11.64 -27.96
N MET A 110 -14.57 -12.80 -27.31
CA MET A 110 -14.30 -12.87 -25.86
C MET A 110 -13.04 -12.07 -25.49
N TRP A 111 -11.91 -12.28 -26.18
CA TRP A 111 -10.67 -11.52 -25.92
C TRP A 111 -10.76 -10.03 -26.26
N HIS A 112 -11.60 -9.67 -27.23
CA HIS A 112 -11.89 -8.28 -27.54
C HIS A 112 -12.63 -7.62 -26.38
N ALA A 113 -13.70 -8.24 -25.88
CA ALA A 113 -14.44 -7.81 -24.70
C ALA A 113 -13.55 -7.77 -23.44
N HIS A 114 -12.73 -8.82 -23.21
CA HIS A 114 -11.81 -8.89 -22.08
C HIS A 114 -10.88 -7.68 -21.99
N ARG A 115 -10.34 -7.24 -23.13
CA ARG A 115 -9.43 -6.08 -23.18
C ARG A 115 -10.16 -4.75 -23.06
N LYS A 116 -11.27 -4.58 -23.77
CA LYS A 116 -11.96 -3.27 -23.90
C LYS A 116 -12.96 -2.97 -22.79
N ALA A 117 -13.62 -3.98 -22.23
CA ALA A 117 -14.67 -3.80 -21.22
C ALA A 117 -14.14 -3.74 -19.77
N TYR A 118 -12.84 -3.92 -19.57
CA TYR A 118 -12.26 -3.89 -18.22
C TYR A 118 -12.32 -2.49 -17.62
N LYS A 119 -12.98 -2.37 -16.45
CA LYS A 119 -13.26 -1.10 -15.77
C LYS A 119 -14.13 -0.14 -16.60
N MET A 120 -14.93 -0.68 -17.51
CA MET A 120 -16.00 0.09 -18.14
C MET A 120 -17.04 0.47 -17.08
N GLU A 121 -17.61 1.67 -17.20
CA GLU A 121 -18.77 2.05 -16.39
C GLU A 121 -20.06 1.48 -16.99
N LEU A 122 -20.82 0.77 -16.17
CA LEU A 122 -22.15 0.26 -16.48
C LEU A 122 -23.08 0.63 -15.32
N GLU A 123 -24.13 1.42 -15.61
CA GLU A 123 -25.13 1.81 -14.61
C GLU A 123 -24.51 2.41 -13.34
N GLN A 124 -23.47 3.26 -13.50
CA GLN A 124 -22.67 3.90 -12.43
C GLN A 124 -21.72 2.99 -11.66
N TYR A 125 -21.51 1.76 -12.11
CA TYR A 125 -20.55 0.82 -11.51
C TYR A 125 -19.43 0.49 -12.49
N GLU A 126 -18.19 0.52 -12.03
CA GLU A 126 -17.05 -0.01 -12.79
C GLU A 126 -17.10 -1.53 -12.81
N VAL A 127 -17.32 -2.11 -13.99
CA VAL A 127 -17.36 -3.57 -14.12
C VAL A 127 -15.96 -4.16 -14.14
N PHE A 128 -15.79 -5.26 -13.42
CA PHE A 128 -14.58 -6.07 -13.48
C PHE A 128 -14.78 -7.21 -14.46
N VAL A 129 -13.87 -7.31 -15.43
CA VAL A 129 -13.93 -8.30 -16.51
C VAL A 129 -12.70 -9.20 -16.49
N ASP A 130 -12.91 -10.51 -16.53
CA ASP A 130 -11.84 -11.50 -16.61
C ASP A 130 -12.29 -12.77 -17.35
N VAL A 131 -11.39 -13.75 -17.49
CA VAL A 131 -11.70 -15.06 -18.05
C VAL A 131 -12.40 -15.96 -17.02
N GLU A 132 -13.12 -16.98 -17.50
CA GLU A 132 -13.77 -17.94 -16.63
C GLU A 132 -12.79 -18.93 -15.98
N ASN A 133 -12.29 -18.59 -14.79
CA ASN A 133 -11.31 -19.41 -14.08
C ASN A 133 -11.83 -20.77 -13.58
N SER A 134 -13.14 -20.94 -13.38
CA SER A 134 -13.68 -22.17 -12.80
C SER A 134 -13.39 -23.41 -13.64
N ARG A 135 -13.49 -23.32 -14.96
CA ARG A 135 -13.28 -24.45 -15.88
C ARG A 135 -11.93 -24.39 -16.59
N THR A 136 -11.30 -23.20 -16.69
CA THR A 136 -10.03 -23.02 -17.41
C THR A 136 -8.79 -23.14 -16.54
N LEU A 137 -8.83 -22.61 -15.30
CA LEU A 137 -7.64 -22.52 -14.46
C LEU A 137 -7.51 -23.78 -13.59
N LYS A 138 -6.51 -24.61 -13.90
CA LYS A 138 -6.24 -25.85 -13.16
C LYS A 138 -6.01 -25.57 -11.67
N GLY A 139 -6.68 -26.33 -10.82
CA GLY A 139 -6.58 -26.19 -9.36
C GLY A 139 -7.42 -25.05 -8.78
N TRP A 140 -8.27 -24.39 -9.58
CA TRP A 140 -9.09 -23.27 -9.12
C TRP A 140 -9.92 -23.60 -7.88
N ILE A 141 -9.81 -22.75 -6.86
CA ILE A 141 -10.67 -22.79 -5.66
C ILE A 141 -11.45 -21.47 -5.59
N PRO A 142 -12.79 -21.48 -5.46
CA PRO A 142 -13.58 -20.26 -5.35
C PRO A 142 -13.41 -19.57 -3.99
N ARG A 143 -13.74 -18.28 -3.94
CA ARG A 143 -13.64 -17.41 -2.75
C ARG A 143 -14.27 -18.01 -1.48
N ARG A 144 -15.46 -18.62 -1.61
CA ARG A 144 -16.22 -19.22 -0.49
C ARG A 144 -15.50 -20.38 0.20
N LEU A 145 -14.53 -20.99 -0.47
CA LEU A 145 -13.68 -22.06 0.06
C LEU A 145 -12.30 -21.53 0.48
N GLY A 146 -12.12 -20.20 0.57
CA GLY A 146 -10.86 -19.57 0.96
C GLY A 146 -9.92 -19.21 -0.19
N GLY A 147 -10.24 -19.64 -1.41
CA GLY A 147 -9.48 -19.32 -2.62
C GLY A 147 -9.88 -17.98 -3.26
N GLY A 148 -10.08 -18.00 -4.57
CA GLY A 148 -10.35 -16.84 -5.42
C GLY A 148 -9.10 -16.06 -5.80
N LEU A 149 -9.31 -14.99 -6.57
CA LEU A 149 -8.29 -14.01 -6.95
C LEU A 149 -8.77 -12.60 -6.60
N GLY A 150 -7.83 -11.69 -6.36
CA GLY A 150 -8.13 -10.31 -5.99
C GLY A 150 -8.64 -10.17 -4.56
N GLY A 151 -9.61 -9.29 -4.36
CA GLY A 151 -10.05 -8.84 -3.03
C GLY A 151 -9.27 -7.63 -2.53
N SER A 152 -9.65 -7.14 -1.36
CA SER A 152 -9.01 -6.01 -0.69
C SER A 152 -8.37 -6.45 0.63
N LYS A 153 -7.38 -5.69 1.11
CA LYS A 153 -6.77 -5.89 2.43
C LYS A 153 -7.83 -5.78 3.55
N GLU A 154 -8.79 -4.87 3.37
CA GLU A 154 -9.91 -4.64 4.30
C GLU A 154 -10.83 -5.85 4.42
N SER A 155 -11.06 -6.58 3.33
CA SER A 155 -11.89 -7.79 3.34
C SER A 155 -11.25 -8.99 4.05
N GLY A 156 -9.99 -8.89 4.48
CA GLY A 156 -9.27 -9.96 5.18
C GLY A 156 -8.91 -11.18 4.31
N GLN A 157 -9.16 -11.12 3.00
CA GLN A 157 -8.84 -12.21 2.06
C GLN A 157 -8.28 -11.58 0.77
N LEU A 158 -6.99 -11.29 0.77
CA LEU A 158 -6.30 -10.78 -0.42
C LEU A 158 -5.65 -11.95 -1.16
N ARG A 159 -5.84 -12.02 -2.49
CA ARG A 159 -5.30 -13.09 -3.33
C ARG A 159 -4.64 -12.52 -4.59
N PHE A 160 -3.49 -13.07 -4.96
CA PHE A 160 -2.65 -12.65 -6.08
C PHE A 160 -2.64 -13.67 -7.21
N GLY A 161 -2.07 -13.29 -8.35
CA GLY A 161 -1.99 -14.11 -9.56
C GLY A 161 -3.17 -13.95 -10.52
N GLY A 162 -4.02 -12.94 -10.30
CA GLY A 162 -5.14 -12.60 -11.19
C GLY A 162 -4.98 -11.21 -11.78
N ARG A 163 -5.88 -10.82 -12.70
CA ARG A 163 -5.82 -9.52 -13.37
C ARG A 163 -5.88 -8.32 -12.42
N ALA A 164 -6.75 -8.39 -11.39
CA ALA A 164 -6.88 -7.33 -10.39
C ALA A 164 -5.63 -7.16 -9.52
N ARG A 165 -4.92 -8.26 -9.26
CA ARG A 165 -3.79 -8.37 -8.34
C ARG A 165 -2.79 -9.38 -8.90
N PRO A 166 -1.96 -8.96 -9.88
CA PRO A 166 -0.91 -9.85 -10.40
C PRO A 166 0.13 -10.12 -9.33
N PHE A 167 0.88 -11.22 -9.47
CA PHE A 167 2.08 -11.46 -8.68
C PHE A 167 3.10 -10.35 -8.93
N ARG A 168 3.84 -9.98 -7.89
CA ARG A 168 5.04 -9.17 -8.03
C ARG A 168 6.21 -10.05 -8.45
N LYS A 169 7.19 -9.46 -9.13
CA LYS A 169 8.45 -10.15 -9.38
C LYS A 169 9.11 -10.44 -8.02
N PRO A 170 9.56 -11.69 -7.78
CA PRO A 170 10.37 -12.01 -6.61
C PRO A 170 11.54 -11.04 -6.52
N ILE A 171 11.80 -10.52 -5.33
CA ILE A 171 12.94 -9.64 -5.09
C ILE A 171 14.18 -10.53 -5.11
N THR A 172 14.96 -10.49 -6.18
CA THR A 172 16.31 -11.08 -6.17
C THR A 172 17.18 -10.20 -5.29
N VAL A 173 17.34 -10.59 -4.02
CA VAL A 173 18.38 -10.04 -3.18
C VAL A 173 19.71 -10.52 -3.76
N HIS A 174 20.31 -9.73 -4.66
CA HIS A 174 21.68 -9.94 -5.09
C HIS A 174 22.58 -9.64 -3.88
N THR A 175 22.78 -10.65 -3.05
CA THR A 175 23.67 -10.63 -1.88
C THR A 175 25.11 -10.27 -2.31
N GLU A 176 25.46 -10.53 -3.57
CA GLU A 176 26.78 -10.28 -4.16
C GLU A 176 27.21 -8.80 -4.15
N GLY A 177 26.27 -7.85 -4.28
CA GLY A 177 26.59 -6.42 -4.26
C GLY A 177 26.65 -5.79 -2.86
N ARG A 178 26.14 -6.50 -1.84
CA ARG A 178 26.14 -6.04 -0.44
C ARG A 178 27.32 -6.61 0.34
N VAL A 179 27.75 -7.83 0.02
CA VAL A 179 28.90 -8.50 0.67
C VAL A 179 30.23 -7.87 0.22
N LYS A 180 30.35 -7.36 -1.03
CA LYS A 180 31.54 -6.59 -1.44
C LYS A 180 31.76 -5.35 -0.55
N ARG A 181 30.69 -4.65 -0.17
CA ARG A 181 30.79 -3.45 0.70
C ARG A 181 31.09 -3.75 2.17
N LEU A 182 31.03 -5.01 2.61
CA LEU A 182 31.36 -5.40 3.97
C LEU A 182 32.73 -6.07 4.08
N ASN A 183 33.29 -6.53 2.95
CA ASN A 183 34.60 -7.18 2.88
C ASN A 183 35.68 -6.28 2.23
N GLU A 184 35.33 -5.08 1.79
CA GLU A 184 36.31 -4.03 1.48
C GLU A 184 36.73 -3.41 2.81
N GLU A 185 37.89 -3.83 3.33
CA GLU A 185 38.61 -3.11 4.37
C GLU A 185 38.73 -1.63 3.94
N PRO A 186 38.36 -0.66 4.77
CA PRO A 186 38.61 0.74 4.44
C PRO A 186 40.13 0.92 4.26
N GLU A 187 40.59 1.20 3.04
CA GLU A 187 42.01 1.51 2.77
C GLU A 187 42.53 2.75 3.53
N ASP A 188 41.68 3.42 4.30
CA ASP A 188 41.99 4.67 4.97
C ASP A 188 41.81 4.56 6.50
N ASN A 189 42.89 4.23 7.19
CA ASN A 189 43.04 4.22 8.65
C ASN A 189 43.05 5.64 9.28
N ARG A 190 42.52 6.66 8.60
CA ARG A 190 42.45 8.02 9.14
C ARG A 190 41.27 8.18 10.08
N ASP A 191 41.53 8.81 11.23
CA ASP A 191 40.53 9.12 12.24
C ASP A 191 39.37 9.93 11.60
N PRO A 192 38.10 9.49 11.76
CA PRO A 192 36.93 10.20 11.25
C PRO A 192 36.87 11.68 11.66
N TYR A 193 37.44 12.06 12.80
CA TYR A 193 37.52 13.45 13.26
C TYR A 193 38.57 14.28 12.50
N GLU A 194 39.68 13.67 12.07
CA GLU A 194 40.67 14.36 11.23
C GLU A 194 40.12 14.63 9.83
N ARG A 195 39.45 13.65 9.22
CA ARG A 195 38.79 13.83 7.92
C ARG A 195 37.77 14.96 7.95
N MET A 196 36.95 15.01 9.00
CA MET A 196 35.95 16.07 9.17
C MET A 196 36.61 17.44 9.37
N ARG A 197 37.75 17.50 10.07
CA ARG A 197 38.51 18.74 10.27
C ARG A 197 39.11 19.24 8.95
N GLU A 198 39.74 18.38 8.17
CA GLU A 198 40.30 18.73 6.86
C GLU A 198 39.21 19.18 5.88
N GLU A 199 38.03 18.54 5.89
CA GLU A 199 36.89 18.94 5.04
C GLU A 199 36.32 20.31 5.44
N LYS A 200 36.33 20.62 6.74
CA LYS A 200 35.87 21.89 7.29
C LYS A 200 36.87 23.02 7.01
N GLU A 201 38.16 22.71 7.10
CA GLU A 201 39.21 23.59 6.62
C GLU A 201 39.02 23.81 5.10
N ARG A 202 38.80 22.75 4.30
CA ARG A 202 38.48 22.80 2.85
C ARG A 202 37.36 23.76 2.48
N ARG A 203 36.24 23.64 3.15
CA ARG A 203 35.11 24.55 2.97
C ARG A 203 35.37 25.96 3.47
N GLY A 204 36.26 26.14 4.44
CA GLY A 204 36.61 27.44 5.00
C GLY A 204 37.31 28.35 3.99
N TYR A 205 38.26 27.82 3.21
CA TYR A 205 38.99 28.63 2.22
C TYR A 205 38.24 28.88 0.91
N GLU A 206 37.32 28.01 0.50
CA GLU A 206 36.44 28.29 -0.65
C GLU A 206 35.45 29.44 -0.35
N ARG A 207 34.94 29.52 0.89
CA ARG A 207 34.00 30.57 1.30
C ARG A 207 34.64 31.95 1.45
N GLY A 208 35.96 32.01 1.68
CA GLY A 208 36.71 33.26 1.74
C GLY A 208 36.96 33.90 0.37
N ARG A 209 37.07 33.08 -0.69
CA ARG A 209 37.38 33.55 -2.04
C ARG A 209 36.19 34.17 -2.78
N ASP A 210 34.96 33.81 -2.39
CA ASP A 210 33.73 34.35 -2.99
C ASP A 210 33.33 35.71 -2.40
N ARG A 211 33.62 35.98 -1.12
CA ARG A 211 33.31 37.28 -0.50
C ARG A 211 34.13 38.45 -1.04
N SER A 212 35.33 38.19 -1.54
CA SER A 212 36.17 39.23 -2.15
C SER A 212 35.67 39.66 -3.54
N ARG A 213 34.93 38.80 -4.25
CA ARG A 213 34.39 39.09 -5.59
C ARG A 213 33.06 39.85 -5.55
N GLU A 214 32.33 39.79 -4.44
CA GLU A 214 31.03 40.43 -4.29
C GLU A 214 31.14 41.92 -3.92
N TYR A 215 32.19 42.31 -3.17
CA TYR A 215 32.39 43.71 -2.76
C TYR A 215 32.86 44.63 -3.90
N GLU A 216 33.60 44.10 -4.89
CA GLU A 216 33.99 44.89 -6.07
C GLU A 216 32.82 45.09 -7.05
N ARG A 217 31.90 44.12 -7.20
CA ARG A 217 30.74 44.25 -8.10
C ARG A 217 29.66 45.22 -7.64
N TYR A 218 29.61 45.56 -6.35
CA TYR A 218 28.60 46.48 -5.81
C TYR A 218 28.96 47.96 -6.01
N ARG A 219 30.26 48.27 -6.19
CA ARG A 219 30.75 49.65 -6.32
C ARG A 219 30.53 50.24 -7.71
N ASP A 220 30.39 49.41 -8.73
CA ASP A 220 30.25 49.84 -10.13
C ASP A 220 28.78 49.98 -10.61
N ARG A 221 27.79 49.58 -9.80
CA ARG A 221 26.37 49.48 -10.25
C ARG A 221 25.42 50.54 -9.67
N HIS A 222 25.86 51.39 -8.73
CA HIS A 222 25.02 52.44 -8.15
C HIS A 222 25.75 53.79 -8.02
N GLY A 223 26.35 54.24 -9.12
CA GLY A 223 26.51 55.66 -9.38
C GLY A 223 25.26 56.19 -10.09
N ASP A 224 24.70 57.29 -9.57
CA ASP A 224 23.69 58.15 -10.21
C ASP A 224 22.24 57.67 -10.27
N ARG A 225 21.46 58.00 -9.22
CA ARG A 225 20.22 58.81 -9.30
C ARG A 225 19.57 58.89 -7.92
N ASP A 226 19.73 60.02 -7.23
CA ASP A 226 18.85 61.20 -7.29
C ASP A 226 17.44 60.99 -6.72
N ARG A 227 17.23 61.69 -5.58
CA ARG A 227 16.17 62.69 -5.34
C ARG A 227 14.74 62.27 -4.89
N TYR A 228 14.42 62.82 -3.70
CA TYR A 228 13.17 63.46 -3.23
C TYR A 228 12.23 62.77 -2.22
N MET A 229 12.07 63.50 -1.09
CA MET A 229 10.94 63.63 -0.14
C MET A 229 10.57 62.41 0.74
N ASP A 230 10.27 62.52 2.04
CA ASP A 230 10.04 63.64 2.97
C ASP A 230 10.18 63.04 4.42
N LYS A 231 10.79 63.74 5.38
CA LYS A 231 10.15 64.38 6.56
C LYS A 231 9.04 63.55 7.25
N GLU A 232 8.93 63.38 8.55
CA GLU A 232 9.54 63.94 9.77
C GLU A 232 9.10 63.00 10.92
N ARG A 233 9.94 62.79 11.94
CA ARG A 233 9.59 63.14 13.33
C ARG A 233 10.73 62.88 14.31
N ASP A 234 11.15 63.98 14.90
CA ASP A 234 12.13 64.15 15.97
C ASP A 234 11.71 63.58 17.33
N ARG A 235 12.73 63.56 18.20
CA ARG A 235 12.82 63.49 19.68
C ARG A 235 13.39 62.15 20.15
N GLY A 236 14.67 62.02 20.52
CA GLY A 236 15.56 62.96 21.19
C GLY A 236 15.44 62.78 22.70
N MET A 237 16.39 62.08 23.32
CA MET A 237 16.82 62.36 24.70
C MET A 237 18.15 61.65 25.02
N ASP A 238 19.20 62.44 25.11
CA ASP A 238 20.45 62.13 25.80
C ASP A 238 20.22 61.97 27.31
N ARG A 239 21.02 61.12 27.96
CA ARG A 239 21.80 61.47 29.18
C ARG A 239 22.60 60.28 29.76
N SER A 240 23.92 60.42 29.60
CA SER A 240 25.01 60.16 30.55
C SER A 240 24.67 59.69 31.98
N ALA A 241 25.38 58.66 32.48
CA ALA A 241 26.52 58.81 33.42
C ALA A 241 26.79 57.51 34.22
N ASN A 242 28.06 57.08 34.18
CA ASN A 242 28.87 56.29 35.14
C ASN A 242 28.19 55.57 36.33
N ASP A 243 28.52 54.29 36.52
CA ASP A 243 29.17 53.83 37.77
C ASP A 243 29.87 52.47 37.57
N ASP A 244 31.15 52.42 37.97
CA ASP A 244 31.94 51.20 38.11
C ASP A 244 31.66 50.59 39.49
N ARG A 245 31.45 49.26 39.58
CA ARG A 245 32.13 48.39 40.57
C ARG A 245 31.67 46.92 40.50
N VAL A 246 32.68 46.07 40.56
CA VAL A 246 32.68 44.61 40.56
C VAL A 246 32.09 44.03 41.84
N ARG A 247 31.24 42.99 41.74
CA ARG A 247 31.28 41.75 42.56
C ARG A 247 30.16 40.76 42.22
N GLY A 248 30.54 39.53 41.86
CA GLY A 248 29.88 38.32 42.37
C GLY A 248 28.84 37.59 41.50
N ARG A 249 29.31 36.47 40.93
CA ARG A 249 28.69 35.11 40.95
C ARG A 249 27.22 34.90 40.53
N ASP A 250 27.13 33.98 39.56
CA ASP A 250 26.16 32.89 39.41
C ASP A 250 24.76 33.18 38.84
N ARG A 251 24.43 32.31 37.86
CA ARG A 251 23.13 31.67 37.56
C ARG A 251 22.22 32.21 36.45
N ASP A 252 22.06 31.29 35.50
CA ASP A 252 20.81 30.84 34.87
C ASP A 252 20.40 31.44 33.51
N ARG A 253 20.85 30.71 32.48
CA ARG A 253 20.21 30.60 31.15
C ARG A 253 18.81 30.01 31.33
N GLY A 254 17.81 30.88 31.33
CA GLY A 254 16.41 30.50 31.17
C GLY A 254 15.90 30.86 29.79
N ARG A 255 15.77 29.86 28.91
CA ARG A 255 14.60 29.61 28.04
C ARG A 255 14.90 28.49 27.05
N ASP A 256 13.84 27.76 26.69
CA ASP A 256 13.76 26.72 25.65
C ASP A 256 13.80 25.25 26.11
N ARG A 257 13.05 24.89 27.15
CA ARG A 257 12.72 23.47 27.44
C ARG A 257 11.25 23.15 27.80
N ASP A 258 10.29 24.00 27.44
CA ASP A 258 8.88 23.80 27.82
C ASP A 258 7.92 23.50 26.65
N ARG A 259 8.38 22.83 25.57
CA ARG A 259 7.47 22.38 24.49
C ARG A 259 7.31 20.88 24.31
N ASP A 260 8.15 20.06 24.95
CA ASP A 260 8.13 18.60 24.74
C ASP A 260 7.48 17.79 25.86
N ARG A 261 7.00 18.44 26.93
CA ARG A 261 6.45 17.74 28.11
C ARG A 261 4.93 17.45 28.02
N ASP A 262 4.19 18.21 27.23
CA ASP A 262 2.73 18.06 27.18
C ASP A 262 2.25 16.98 26.20
N ARG A 263 3.07 16.58 25.22
CA ARG A 263 2.71 15.52 24.27
C ARG A 263 2.75 14.10 24.82
N ASN A 264 3.44 13.87 25.94
CA ASN A 264 3.56 12.54 26.53
C ASN A 264 2.44 12.23 27.53
N LYS A 265 1.76 13.24 28.09
CA LYS A 265 0.69 13.02 29.09
C LYS A 265 -0.61 12.46 28.49
N ASP A 266 -0.89 12.76 27.22
CA ASP A 266 -2.11 12.29 26.56
C ASP A 266 -2.02 10.82 26.10
N ARG A 267 -0.81 10.31 25.83
CA ARG A 267 -0.62 8.90 25.43
C ARG A 267 -0.74 7.91 26.59
N ASP A 268 -0.41 8.33 27.81
CA ASP A 268 -0.46 7.44 28.97
C ASP A 268 -1.91 7.25 29.49
N ARG A 269 -2.78 8.26 29.35
CA ARG A 269 -4.21 8.14 29.72
C ARG A 269 -4.98 7.13 28.86
N ASP A 270 -4.70 7.06 27.57
CA ASP A 270 -5.37 6.11 26.69
C ASP A 270 -4.93 4.65 26.96
N ARG A 271 -3.69 4.45 27.42
CA ARG A 271 -3.17 3.11 27.72
C ARG A 271 -3.79 2.50 28.98
N GLU A 272 -4.11 3.32 29.99
CA GLU A 272 -4.78 2.84 31.21
C GLU A 272 -6.25 2.48 30.96
N ARG A 273 -6.94 3.20 30.08
CA ARG A 273 -8.36 2.96 29.76
C ARG A 273 -8.63 1.62 29.05
N TYR A 274 -7.67 1.12 28.27
CA TYR A 274 -7.75 -0.20 27.64
C TYR A 274 -7.41 -1.35 28.61
N SER A 275 -6.55 -1.10 29.60
CA SER A 275 -6.16 -2.08 30.63
C SER A 275 -7.31 -2.41 31.60
N GLU A 276 -8.09 -1.41 32.03
CA GLU A 276 -9.25 -1.64 32.91
C GLU A 276 -10.42 -2.34 32.22
N LYS A 277 -10.66 -2.09 30.93
CA LYS A 277 -11.70 -2.78 30.15
C LYS A 277 -11.38 -4.26 29.92
N GLY A 278 -10.09 -4.62 29.81
CA GLY A 278 -9.65 -6.02 29.73
C GLY A 278 -9.94 -6.77 31.03
N LYS A 279 -9.54 -6.21 32.17
CA LYS A 279 -9.68 -6.86 33.49
C LYS A 279 -11.14 -7.06 33.93
N LYS A 280 -12.07 -6.17 33.56
CA LYS A 280 -13.51 -6.37 33.84
C LYS A 280 -14.15 -7.47 32.99
N ARG A 281 -13.65 -7.68 31.76
CA ARG A 281 -14.17 -8.74 30.87
C ARG A 281 -13.77 -10.13 31.32
N ASP A 282 -12.55 -10.27 31.83
CA ASP A 282 -12.05 -11.55 32.31
C ASP A 282 -12.72 -11.96 33.64
N ARG A 283 -13.07 -10.99 34.50
CA ARG A 283 -13.79 -11.25 35.77
C ARG A 283 -15.23 -11.74 35.56
N ASN A 284 -15.96 -11.16 34.61
CA ASN A 284 -17.32 -11.63 34.27
C ASN A 284 -17.32 -13.05 33.67
N LYS A 285 -16.25 -13.43 32.95
CA LYS A 285 -16.14 -14.75 32.31
C LYS A 285 -15.80 -15.87 33.30
N SER A 286 -15.17 -15.55 34.44
CA SER A 286 -14.99 -16.50 35.54
C SER A 286 -16.26 -16.72 36.34
N GLU A 287 -17.07 -15.69 36.57
CA GLU A 287 -18.31 -15.81 37.36
C GLU A 287 -19.42 -16.60 36.63
N GLU A 288 -19.48 -16.55 35.29
CA GLU A 288 -20.41 -17.39 34.51
C GLU A 288 -20.03 -18.89 34.54
N ARG A 289 -18.74 -19.23 34.68
CA ARG A 289 -18.29 -20.63 34.74
C ARG A 289 -18.54 -21.29 36.10
N ASP A 290 -18.53 -20.50 37.17
CA ASP A 290 -18.79 -21.02 38.52
C ASP A 290 -20.29 -21.17 38.82
N GLY A 291 -21.15 -20.52 38.04
CA GLY A 291 -22.61 -20.66 38.11
C GLY A 291 -23.16 -21.95 37.49
N GLU A 292 -22.52 -22.47 36.43
CA GLU A 292 -22.97 -23.69 35.73
C GLU A 292 -22.62 -24.99 36.49
N ASN A 293 -21.64 -24.95 37.41
CA ASN A 293 -21.20 -26.13 38.18
C ASN A 293 -21.99 -26.36 39.49
N LYS A 294 -23.02 -25.56 39.79
CA LYS A 294 -23.88 -25.72 40.98
C LYS A 294 -25.32 -26.15 40.66
N ALA A 295 -25.62 -26.49 39.42
CA ALA A 295 -26.95 -26.90 38.97
C ALA A 295 -26.99 -28.35 38.41
N GLN A 296 -26.12 -29.22 38.93
CA GLN A 296 -26.23 -30.69 38.79
C GLN A 296 -26.27 -31.35 40.15
#